data_AF-A0A136Q4H1-F1
#
_entry.id   AF-A0A136Q4H1-F1
#
_cell.length_a   1.000
_cell.length_b   1.000
_cell.length_c   1.000
_cell.angle_alpha   90.00
_cell.angle_beta   90.00
_cell.angle_gamma   90.00
#
_symmetry.space_group_name_H-M   'P 1'
#
loop_
_entity.id
_entity.type
_entity.pdbx_description
1 polymer ?
#
loop_
_entity_poly.entity_id
_entity_poly.type
_entity_poly.pdbx_seq_one_letter_code
_entity_poly.pdbx_strand_id
1 'polypeptide(L)' 'MIQFSEQDKKFIMENFENAKDILAEQDIKKVLRVIDDLIMDKGFDVNYDLNDFGREAQRVYDSIYYNN' A
#
# COMPACT_ATOMS: atom_id res chain seq x y z
N MET A 1 -13.08 4.94 10.00
CA MET A 1 -11.74 4.45 10.38
C MET A 1 -11.37 3.40 9.37
N ILE A 2 -10.23 3.57 8.70
CA ILE A 2 -9.81 2.67 7.64
C ILE A 2 -9.46 1.31 8.26
N GLN A 3 -9.99 0.24 7.66
CA GLN A 3 -9.69 -1.13 8.02
C GLN A 3 -8.40 -1.55 7.35
N PHE A 4 -7.45 -1.98 8.17
CA PHE A 4 -6.18 -2.58 7.75
C PHE A 4 -6.10 -3.98 8.32
N SER A 5 -5.84 -4.97 7.46
CA SER A 5 -5.46 -6.30 7.93
C SER A 5 -4.10 -6.25 8.64
N GLU A 6 -3.75 -7.30 9.38
CA GLU A 6 -2.42 -7.39 9.98
C GLU A 6 -1.31 -7.40 8.92
N GLN A 7 -1.59 -7.94 7.73
CA GLN A 7 -0.66 -7.93 6.61
C GLN A 7 -0.48 -6.51 6.04
N ASP A 8 -1.57 -5.75 5.89
CA ASP A 8 -1.51 -4.36 5.42
C ASP A 8 -0.68 -3.51 6.38
N LYS A 9 -0.92 -3.64 7.69
CA LYS A 9 -0.17 -2.93 8.73
C LYS A 9 1.32 -3.28 8.68
N LYS A 10 1.64 -4.57 8.58
CA LYS A 10 3.04 -5.03 8.51
C LYS A 10 3.74 -4.45 7.28
N PHE A 11 3.12 -4.56 6.11
CA PHE A 11 3.67 -4.01 4.87
C PHE A 11 3.90 -2.50 4.97
N ILE A 12 2.91 -1.75 5.49
CA ILE A 12 3.02 -0.30 5.66
C ILE A 12 4.17 0.05 6.61
N MET A 13 4.31 -0.67 7.73
CA MET A 13 5.37 -0.45 8.72
C MET A 13 6.78 -0.77 8.19
N GLU A 14 6.91 -1.72 7.27
CA GLU A 14 8.20 -2.13 6.70
C GLU A 14 8.65 -1.22 5.54
N ASN A 15 7.72 -0.55 4.85
CA ASN A 15 8.00 0.14 3.59
C ASN A 15 7.88 1.67 3.63
N PHE A 16 7.31 2.24 4.70
CA PHE A 16 7.13 3.69 4.84
C PHE A 16 7.71 4.21 6.16
N GLU A 17 8.54 5.24 6.09
CA GLU A 17 9.08 5.90 7.29
C GLU A 17 7.96 6.54 8.13
N ASN A 18 6.95 7.09 7.47
CA ASN A 18 5.76 7.71 8.09
C ASN A 18 4.60 6.73 8.28
N ALA A 19 4.87 5.42 8.42
CA ALA A 19 3.85 4.38 8.56
C ALA A 19 2.78 4.68 9.62
N LYS A 20 3.17 5.25 10.77
CA LYS A 20 2.22 5.60 11.85
C LYS A 20 1.20 6.64 11.41
N ASP A 21 1.60 7.60 10.58
CA ASP A 21 0.71 8.64 10.07
C ASP A 21 -0.25 8.05 9.03
N ILE A 22 0.24 7.15 8.18
CA ILE A 22 -0.59 6.41 7.20
C ILE A 22 -1.67 5.58 7.92
N LEU A 23 -1.29 4.86 8.97
CA LEU A 23 -2.21 4.02 9.75
C LEU A 23 -3.20 4.83 10.59
N ALA A 24 -2.90 6.09 10.90
CA ALA A 24 -3.78 7.00 11.62
C ALA A 24 -4.70 7.83 10.70
N GLU A 25 -4.41 7.88 9.40
CA GLU A 25 -5.18 8.64 8.41
C GLU A 25 -6.64 8.14 8.33
N GLN A 26 -7.55 9.07 8.07
CA GLN A 26 -8.99 8.81 7.97
C GLN A 26 -9.49 8.93 6.52
N ASP A 27 -8.74 9.60 5.65
CA ASP A 27 -9.02 9.68 4.22
C ASP A 27 -8.39 8.52 3.46
N ILE A 28 -9.23 7.55 3.08
CA ILE A 28 -8.83 6.38 2.31
C ILE A 28 -8.10 6.75 1.00
N LYS A 29 -8.50 7.84 0.34
CA LYS A 29 -7.88 8.23 -0.94
C LYS A 29 -6.41 8.62 -0.75
N LYS A 30 -6.05 9.18 0.40
CA LYS A 30 -4.66 9.51 0.70
C LYS A 30 -3.84 8.25 0.97
N VAL A 31 -4.38 7.32 1.75
CA VAL A 31 -3.72 6.02 2.03
C VAL A 31 -3.47 5.26 0.72
N LEU A 32 -4.50 5.13 -0.11
CA LEU A 32 -4.39 4.46 -1.40
C LEU A 32 -3.39 5.14 -2.32
N ARG A 33 -3.37 6.48 -2.38
CA ARG A 33 -2.40 7.22 -3.19
C ARG A 33 -0.96 6.94 -2.76
N VAL A 34 -0.68 6.91 -1.46
CA VAL A 34 0.68 6.65 -0.96
C VAL A 34 1.15 5.23 -1.32
N ILE A 35 0.24 4.25 -1.30
CA ILE A 35 0.55 2.88 -1.73
C ILE A 35 0.73 2.81 -3.25
N ASP A 36 -0.12 3.49 -4.02
CA ASP A 36 -0.02 3.60 -5.47
C ASP A 36 1.31 4.25 -5.91
N ASP A 37 1.71 5.34 -5.27
CA ASP A 37 2.99 6.01 -5.51
C ASP A 37 4.18 5.04 -5.29
N LEU A 38 4.11 4.19 -4.25
CA LEU A 38 5.12 3.16 -3.99
C LEU A 38 5.12 2.04 -5.04
N ILE A 39 3.94 1.62 -5.54
CA ILE A 39 3.81 0.67 -6.64
C ILE A 39 4.43 1.27 -7.91
N MET A 40 4.17 2.54 -8.21
CA MET A 40 4.72 3.21 -9.37
C MET A 40 6.24 3.39 -9.30
N ASP A 41 6.80 3.60 -8.10
CA ASP A 41 8.25 3.77 -7.91
C ASP A 41 9.02 2.44 -7.97
N LYS A 42 8.50 1.38 -7.36
CA LYS A 42 9.27 0.13 -7.13
C LYS A 42 8.57 -1.15 -7.60
N GLY A 43 7.31 -1.06 -8.00
CA GLY A 43 6.44 -2.21 -8.23
C GLY A 43 6.57 -2.85 -9.61
N PHE A 44 7.30 -2.25 -10.54
CA PHE A 44 7.42 -2.74 -11.92
C PHE A 44 8.81 -3.29 -12.23
N ASP A 45 8.88 -4.28 -13.13
CA ASP A 45 10.13 -4.73 -13.71
C ASP A 45 10.46 -4.00 -15.03
N VAL A 46 11.53 -4.43 -15.71
CA VAL A 46 11.99 -3.82 -16.97
C VAL A 46 10.99 -3.94 -18.13
N ASN A 47 10.02 -4.84 -18.03
CA ASN A 47 8.97 -5.05 -19.03
C ASN A 47 7.67 -4.31 -18.68
N TYR A 48 7.67 -3.50 -17.61
CA TYR A 48 6.48 -2.85 -17.06
C TYR A 48 5.41 -3.83 -16.55
N ASP A 49 5.79 -5.07 -16.24
CA ASP A 49 4.95 -5.98 -15.48
C ASP A 49 5.15 -5.75 -13.98
N LEU A 50 4.13 -6.03 -13.16
CA LEU A 50 4.31 -6.00 -11.71
C LEU A 50 5.36 -7.04 -11.32
N ASN A 51 6.39 -6.61 -10.58
CA ASN A 51 7.38 -7.50 -9.98
C ASN A 51 6.83 -8.11 -8.67
N ASP A 52 7.63 -8.92 -7.96
CA ASP A 52 7.18 -9.55 -6.71
C ASP A 52 6.76 -8.52 -5.64
N PHE A 53 7.53 -7.44 -5.50
CA PHE A 53 7.22 -6.35 -4.58
C PHE A 53 5.94 -5.61 -4.99
N GLY A 54 5.79 -5.30 -6.27
CA GLY A 54 4.59 -4.65 -6.80
C GLY A 54 3.34 -5.48 -6.63
N ARG A 55 3.42 -6.81 -6.79
CA ARG A 55 2.31 -7.73 -6.50
C ARG A 55 1.93 -7.73 -5.02
N GLU A 56 2.90 -7.64 -4.11
CA GLU A 56 2.61 -7.53 -2.68
C GLU A 56 1.95 -6.19 -2.34
N ALA A 57 2.52 -5.09 -2.83
CA ALA A 57 1.97 -3.75 -2.64
C ALA A 57 0.55 -3.61 -3.23
N GLN A 58 0.30 -4.19 -4.42
CA GLN A 58 -1.02 -4.23 -5.04
C GLN A 58 -2.04 -4.99 -4.19
N ARG A 59 -1.66 -6.11 -3.56
CA ARG A 59 -2.57 -6.83 -2.65
C ARG A 59 -2.97 -5.99 -1.44
N VAL A 60 -2.04 -5.19 -0.91
CA VAL A 60 -2.32 -4.26 0.20
C VAL A 60 -3.26 -3.15 -0.27
N TYR A 61 -3.00 -2.57 -1.45
CA TYR A 61 -3.89 -1.59 -2.08
C TYR A 61 -5.31 -2.14 -2.22
N ASP A 62 -5.44 -3.32 -2.83
CA ASP A 62 -6.72 -3.99 -3.08
C ASP A 62 -7.43 -4.33 -1.76
N SER A 63 -6.70 -4.85 -0.77
CA SER A 63 -7.23 -5.14 0.57
C SER A 63 -7.86 -3.90 1.21
N ILE A 64 -7.18 -2.75 1.14
CA ILE A 64 -7.70 -1.51 1.71
C ILE A 64 -8.89 -0.99 0.89
N TYR A 65 -8.80 -1.02 -0.44
CA TYR A 65 -9.84 -0.50 -1.34
C TYR A 65 -11.16 -1.28 -1.24
N TYR A 66 -11.13 -2.61 -1.19
CA TYR A 66 -12.35 -3.42 -1.20
C TYR A 66 -13.00 -3.59 0.17
N ASN A 67 -12.30 -3.28 1.27
CA ASN A 67 -12.80 -3.46 2.63
C ASN A 67 -13.25 -2.15 3.32
N ASN A 68 -13.32 -1.02 2.59
CA ASN A 68 -13.65 0.30 3.14
C ASN A 68 -14.53 1.12 2.19
#